data_AF-K1PA55-F1
#
_entry.id   AF-K1PA55-F1
#
_cell.length_a   1.000
_cell.length_b   1.000
_cell.length_c   1.000
_cell.angle_alpha   90.00
_cell.angle_beta   90.00
_cell.angle_gamma   90.00
#
_symmetry.space_group_name_H-M   'P 1'
#
loop_
_entity.id
_entity.type
_entity.pdbx_description
1 polymer ?
#
loop_
_entity_poly.entity_id
_entity_poly.type
_entity_poly.pdbx_seq_one_letter_code
_entity_poly.pdbx_strand_id
1 'polypeptide(L)'
;MQKNYWKSQCFSTHRVQANKEPTLYEKFLKNPKSVPLITSRKLENCNKYRQPRQAWLETLSTVEDHKLGMLDLHPDIFAVHPRLTFTED
;
A
#
# COMPACT_ATOMS: atom_id res chain seq x y z
N MET A 1 -3.15 -35.18 49.62
CA MET A 1 -1.92 -34.37 49.86
C MET A 1 -1.34 -33.93 48.52
N GLN A 2 -0.65 -32.77 48.49
CA GLN A 2 -0.09 -32.00 47.34
C GLN A 2 -1.08 -30.93 46.80
N LYS A 3 -1.33 -29.80 47.48
CA LYS A 3 -0.51 -28.58 47.66
C LYS A 3 -0.02 -27.94 46.36
N ASN A 4 -0.79 -26.93 45.93
CA ASN A 4 -0.42 -25.56 45.50
C ASN A 4 0.92 -25.36 44.79
N TYR A 5 0.89 -24.64 43.66
CA TYR A 5 1.55 -23.33 43.46
C TYR A 5 1.80 -23.12 41.97
N TRP A 6 1.04 -22.26 41.31
CA TRP A 6 1.59 -21.48 40.20
C TRP A 6 1.13 -20.04 40.35
N LYS A 7 2.14 -19.20 40.58
CA LYS A 7 2.06 -17.77 40.82
C LYS A 7 1.41 -17.05 39.64
N SER A 8 0.60 -16.07 40.00
CA SER A 8 0.20 -14.95 39.17
C SER A 8 1.39 -14.37 38.43
N GLN A 9 1.37 -14.42 37.10
CA GLN A 9 2.13 -13.50 36.27
C GLN A 9 1.11 -12.46 35.78
N CYS A 10 0.98 -11.37 36.55
CA CYS A 10 0.34 -10.17 36.04
C CYS A 10 1.15 -9.71 34.81
N PHE A 11 0.61 -9.91 33.62
CA PHE A 11 1.10 -9.21 32.44
C PHE A 11 0.86 -7.72 32.69
N SER A 12 1.93 -7.00 33.04
CA SER A 12 1.88 -5.56 33.08
C SER A 12 1.48 -5.07 31.70
N THR A 13 0.30 -4.46 31.62
CA THR A 13 -0.17 -3.69 30.46
C THR A 13 0.79 -2.53 30.26
N HIS A 14 1.90 -2.80 29.58
CA HIS A 14 2.63 -1.77 28.86
C HIS A 14 1.73 -1.39 27.70
N ARG A 15 0.90 -0.37 27.94
CA ARG A 15 0.22 0.35 26.88
C ARG A 15 1.32 1.01 26.06
N VAL A 16 1.83 0.29 25.06
CA VAL A 16 2.63 0.88 24.00
C VAL A 16 1.71 1.89 23.34
N GLN A 17 1.82 3.15 23.77
CA GLN A 17 1.32 4.27 23.00
C GLN A 17 2.15 4.26 21.73
N ALA A 18 1.65 3.52 20.74
CA ALA A 18 2.20 3.54 19.40
C ALA A 18 1.92 4.96 18.89
N ASN A 19 2.89 5.84 19.10
CA ASN A 19 3.00 7.09 18.36
C ASN A 19 3.26 6.68 16.91
N LYS A 20 2.20 6.23 16.22
CA LYS A 20 2.25 5.93 14.80
C LYS A 20 2.34 7.30 14.13
N GLU A 21 3.52 7.63 13.66
CA GLU A 21 3.69 8.73 12.71
C GLU A 21 2.60 8.59 11.64
N PRO A 22 1.81 9.66 11.39
CA PRO A 22 0.72 9.56 10.46
C PRO A 22 1.27 9.16 9.10
N THR A 23 0.64 8.16 8.50
CA THR A 23 1.06 7.67 7.18
C THR A 23 1.01 8.82 6.18
N LEU A 24 1.80 8.76 5.11
CA LEU A 24 1.75 9.79 4.07
C LEU A 24 0.29 10.02 3.61
N TYR A 25 -0.49 8.95 3.50
CA TYR A 25 -1.92 8.98 3.20
C TYR A 25 -2.75 9.83 4.18
N GLU A 26 -2.55 9.67 5.49
CA GLU A 26 -3.26 10.48 6.50
C GLU A 26 -2.90 11.96 6.42
N LYS A 27 -1.65 12.28 6.07
CA LYS A 27 -1.21 13.66 5.84
C LYS A 27 -1.88 14.25 4.60
N PHE A 28 -2.05 13.46 3.54
CA PHE A 28 -2.76 13.87 2.31
C PHE A 28 -4.26 14.13 2.53
N LEU A 29 -4.97 13.25 3.24
CA LEU A 29 -6.40 13.47 3.53
C LEU A 29 -6.66 14.76 4.31
N LYS A 30 -5.73 15.16 5.16
CA LYS A 30 -5.83 16.38 5.97
C LYS A 30 -5.64 17.65 5.12
N ASN A 31 -4.96 17.56 3.98
CA ASN A 31 -4.77 18.68 3.06
C ASN A 31 -4.73 18.19 1.61
N PRO A 32 -5.91 18.03 0.95
CA PRO A 32 -5.98 17.49 -0.42
C PRO A 32 -5.36 18.41 -1.48
N LYS A 33 -4.91 19.62 -1.12
CA LYS A 33 -4.18 20.55 -2.00
C LYS A 33 -2.66 20.40 -1.93
N SER A 34 -2.13 19.46 -1.14
CA SER A 34 -0.70 19.20 -1.10
C SER A 34 -0.22 18.46 -2.35
N VAL A 35 1.02 18.77 -2.76
CA VAL A 35 1.80 18.24 -3.91
C VAL A 35 1.40 16.82 -4.31
N PRO A 36 1.20 16.51 -5.60
CA PRO A 36 0.77 15.19 -6.06
C PRO A 36 1.66 14.07 -5.51
N LEU A 37 1.05 12.99 -5.04
CA LEU A 37 1.76 11.83 -4.51
C LEU A 37 2.42 11.06 -5.66
N ILE A 38 3.67 11.39 -5.98
CA ILE A 38 4.50 10.60 -6.89
C ILE A 38 5.21 9.55 -6.05
N THR A 39 4.73 8.30 -6.10
CA THR A 39 5.34 7.19 -5.35
C THR A 39 6.34 6.48 -6.25
N SER A 40 7.60 6.95 -6.22
CA SER A 40 8.72 6.21 -6.80
C SER A 40 9.08 5.05 -5.89
N ARG A 41 8.87 3.83 -6.39
CA ARG A 41 9.18 2.58 -5.68
C ARG A 41 10.34 1.85 -6.35
N LYS A 42 11.19 1.20 -5.57
CA LYS A 42 12.21 0.30 -6.12
C LYS A 42 11.50 -0.93 -6.69
N LEU A 43 11.50 -1.06 -8.01
CA LEU A 43 10.99 -2.24 -8.70
C LEU A 43 12.12 -3.26 -8.83
N GLU A 44 11.95 -4.41 -8.17
CA GLU A 44 12.89 -5.52 -8.26
C GLU A 44 12.69 -6.24 -9.62
N ASN A 45 13.79 -6.75 -10.17
CA ASN A 45 13.81 -7.60 -11.37
C ASN A 45 13.26 -6.97 -12.67
N CYS A 46 13.15 -5.63 -12.73
CA CYS A 46 12.81 -4.93 -13.97
C CYS A 46 13.86 -5.16 -15.07
N ASN A 47 13.39 -5.48 -16.28
CA ASN A 47 14.23 -5.53 -17.47
C ASN A 47 14.87 -4.15 -17.75
N LYS A 48 16.20 -4.10 -17.95
CA LYS A 48 16.97 -2.88 -18.24
C LYS A 48 16.52 -2.13 -19.50
N TYR A 49 15.88 -2.83 -20.44
CA TYR A 49 15.43 -2.27 -21.72
C TYR A 49 13.97 -1.81 -21.70
N ARG A 50 13.23 -2.08 -20.62
CA ARG A 50 11.80 -1.72 -20.50
C ARG A 50 11.61 -0.70 -19.38
N GLN A 51 11.02 0.43 -19.72
CA GLN A 51 10.65 1.43 -18.71
C GLN A 51 9.42 0.98 -17.91
N PRO A 52 9.35 1.29 -16.61
CA PRO A 52 8.13 1.13 -15.80
C PRO A 52 6.93 1.85 -16.43
N ARG A 53 5.73 1.32 -16.21
CA ARG A 53 4.49 1.98 -16.64
C ARG A 53 3.94 2.85 -15.54
N GLN A 54 3.31 3.97 -15.87
CA GLN A 54 2.74 4.86 -14.87
C GLN A 54 1.21 4.79 -14.90
N ALA A 55 0.60 4.80 -13.72
CA ALA A 55 -0.85 4.82 -13.55
C ALA A 55 -1.27 5.88 -12.54
N TRP A 56 -2.51 6.37 -12.67
CA TRP A 56 -3.12 7.26 -11.71
C TRP A 56 -3.44 6.52 -10.41
N LEU A 57 -3.13 7.15 -9.28
CA LEU A 57 -3.56 6.70 -7.97
C LEU A 57 -4.83 7.45 -7.58
N GLU A 58 -5.90 6.70 -7.35
CA GLU A 58 -7.23 7.22 -7.04
C GLU A 58 -7.73 6.64 -5.71
N THR A 59 -8.70 7.31 -5.10
CA THR A 59 -9.31 6.87 -3.82
C THR A 59 -10.78 6.59 -4.01
N LEU A 60 -11.27 5.51 -3.40
CA LEU A 60 -12.68 5.09 -3.44
C LEU A 60 -13.51 5.61 -2.24
N SER A 61 -12.99 6.58 -1.47
CA SER A 61 -13.62 7.02 -0.22
C SER A 61 -14.78 8.00 -0.44
N THR A 62 -14.76 8.72 -1.55
CA THR A 62 -15.72 9.77 -1.91
C THR A 62 -16.42 9.38 -3.20
N VAL A 63 -17.63 9.90 -3.42
CA VAL A 63 -18.38 9.70 -4.67
C VAL A 63 -17.66 10.36 -5.85
N GLU A 64 -16.89 11.40 -5.57
CA GLU A 64 -16.02 12.06 -6.56
C GLU A 64 -14.65 11.36 -6.62
N ASP A 65 -14.23 11.03 -7.84
CA ASP A 65 -12.89 10.48 -8.10
C ASP A 65 -11.83 11.58 -7.92
N HIS A 66 -10.96 11.39 -6.92
CA HIS A 66 -9.82 12.26 -6.68
C HIS A 66 -8.51 11.57 -7.08
N LYS A 67 -7.80 12.18 -8.03
CA LYS A 67 -6.45 11.77 -8.44
C LYS A 67 -5.44 12.24 -7.41
N LEU A 68 -4.96 11.33 -6.58
CA LEU A 68 -3.97 11.59 -5.55
C LEU A 68 -2.56 11.79 -6.14
N GLY A 69 -2.26 11.10 -7.25
CA GLY A 69 -0.94 11.19 -7.88
C GLY A 69 -0.67 10.07 -8.88
N MET A 70 0.61 9.72 -9.05
CA MET A 70 1.07 8.74 -10.04
C MET A 70 1.93 7.66 -9.38
N LEU A 71 1.82 6.44 -9.91
CA LEU A 71 2.52 5.26 -9.41
C LEU A 71 3.20 4.49 -10.55
N ASP A 72 4.43 4.05 -10.28
CA ASP A 72 5.21 3.20 -11.20
C ASP A 72 4.84 1.71 -11.04
N LEU A 73 4.57 1.06 -12.16
CA LEU A 73 4.14 -0.33 -12.32
C LEU A 73 5.19 -1.16 -13.06
N HIS A 74 5.31 -2.44 -12.68
CA HIS A 74 6.24 -3.37 -13.30
C HIS A 74 5.82 -3.71 -14.76
N PRO A 75 6.70 -3.52 -15.76
CA PRO A 75 6.33 -3.66 -17.17
C PRO A 75 6.02 -5.10 -17.57
N ASP A 76 6.66 -6.10 -16.95
CA ASP A 76 6.41 -7.51 -17.31
C ASP A 76 5.13 -8.09 -16.70
N ILE A 77 4.38 -7.31 -15.92
CA ILE A 77 3.06 -7.69 -15.41
C ILE A 77 2.00 -6.86 -16.13
N PHE A 78 2.18 -5.54 -16.13
CA PHE A 78 1.16 -4.59 -16.58
C PHE A 78 1.30 -4.15 -18.04
N ALA A 79 2.40 -4.51 -18.72
CA ALA A 79 2.64 -4.17 -20.12
C ALA A 79 2.97 -5.39 -20.98
N VAL A 80 2.49 -6.58 -20.60
CA VAL A 80 2.55 -7.76 -21.46
C VAL A 80 1.51 -7.63 -22.57
N HIS A 81 1.80 -8.16 -23.76
CA HIS A 81 0.82 -8.21 -24.84
C HIS A 81 -0.46 -8.94 -24.35
N PRO A 82 -1.66 -8.45 -24.70
CA PRO A 82 -2.88 -9.16 -24.34
C PRO A 82 -2.85 -10.56 -24.97
N ARG A 83 -3.18 -11.59 -24.18
CA ARG A 83 -3.33 -12.95 -24.67
C ARG A 83 -4.74 -13.11 -25.23
N LEU A 84 -4.93 -12.63 -26.46
CA LEU A 84 -6.20 -12.79 -27.18
C LEU A 84 -6.30 -14.24 -27.65
N THR A 85 -6.91 -15.10 -26.83
CA THR A 85 -7.46 -16.37 -27.30
C THR A 85 -8.86 -16.09 -27.82
N PHE A 86 -9.15 -16.53 -29.05
CA PHE A 86 -10.49 -16.48 -29.62
C PHE A 86 -11.42 -17.29 -28.71
N THR A 87 -12.36 -16.62 -28.07
CA THR A 87 -13.55 -17.28 -27.53
C THR A 87 -14.46 -17.50 -28.73
N GLU A 88 -14.81 -18.74 -29.04
CA GLU A 88 -15.85 -19.03 -30.03
C GLU A 88 -17.19 -18.51 -29.47
N ASP A 89 -17.87 -17.68 -30.27
CA ASP A 89 -19.22 -17.17 -30.00
C ASP A 89 -20.30 -18.24 -30.22
#